data_AF-A0A1M5WN66-F1
#
_entry.id   AF-A0A1M5WN66-F1
#
_cell.length_a   1.000
_cell.length_b   1.000
_cell.length_c   1.000
_cell.angle_alpha   90.00
_cell.angle_beta   90.00
_cell.angle_gamma   90.00
#
_symmetry.space_group_name_H-M   'P 1'
#
loop_
_entity.id
_entity.type
_entity.pdbx_description
1 polymer ?
#
loop_
_entity_poly.entity_id
_entity_poly.type
_entity_poly.pdbx_seq_one_letter_code
_entity_poly.pdbx_strand_id
1 'polypeptide(L)'
;MGLIDNEKMEEYLSSICCQISNLKIHSDIQEEVRGHIEEIALEYIEGGFSEDEAINNALAQMGDASLIGRELNKVHRQRPEWSIVILASIFTLLGLSIIFLIDSIGILQYSLFSKSIICALVGFSLATFLYYFDYMKIKDYSKYLYLATTAVMLLTFIFGRTIDGKPYLFIGTTINLIDVSPLLLTVSFAGILSQLNWSETRQFAYVSILVIVPIILMIASNSSSALLTYCTSVIILLISSGIKIKNILILMTSCLAAFILCLFKEPYYTQKFLFFLNTQGELAGSEFLKFQLDKLIHSAGILGQVSTFDGIMPPEVHTDFIFTYIVYTFGWVAGVLLSLLVVLFLIRISTIAFYVKSSYGKLLISGFTAIFSVQFVWNILMNLGIAPITSMALPFISYGNSQFIINLAVVGLISNIYKQKNRAIETAT
;
A
#
# COMPACT_ATOMS: atom_id res chain seq x y z
N MET A 1 1.44 -21.83 -51.59
CA MET A 1 1.11 -20.62 -50.80
C MET A 1 0.99 -21.19 -49.41
N GLY A 2 2.03 -21.04 -48.58
CA GLY A 2 2.17 -21.89 -47.39
C GLY A 2 1.00 -21.69 -46.42
N LEU A 3 0.73 -22.70 -45.59
CA LEU A 3 -0.24 -22.72 -44.49
C LEU A 3 -0.28 -21.41 -43.65
N ILE A 4 0.83 -20.69 -43.64
CA ILE A 4 1.11 -19.47 -42.88
C ILE A 4 0.17 -18.29 -43.22
N ASP A 5 -0.34 -18.18 -44.45
CA ASP A 5 -1.14 -17.02 -44.93
C ASP A 5 -2.54 -17.42 -45.45
N ASN A 6 -3.30 -18.23 -44.69
CA ASN A 6 -4.67 -18.57 -45.06
C ASN A 6 -5.69 -17.57 -44.46
N GLU A 7 -6.49 -16.93 -45.32
CA GLU A 7 -7.48 -15.91 -44.94
C GLU A 7 -8.51 -16.40 -43.92
N LYS A 8 -8.97 -17.66 -44.03
CA LYS A 8 -9.96 -18.24 -43.10
C LYS A 8 -9.38 -18.45 -41.71
N MET A 9 -8.10 -18.82 -41.64
CA MET A 9 -7.40 -18.99 -40.37
C MET A 9 -7.25 -17.64 -39.67
N GLU A 10 -6.87 -16.58 -40.40
CA GLU A 10 -6.79 -15.23 -39.84
C GLU A 10 -8.14 -14.71 -39.34
N GLU A 11 -9.22 -14.95 -40.09
CA GLU A 11 -10.58 -14.59 -39.67
C GLU A 11 -11.00 -15.34 -38.38
N TYR A 12 -10.65 -16.62 -38.29
CA TYR A 12 -10.90 -17.44 -37.10
C TYR A 12 -10.14 -16.94 -35.88
N LEU A 13 -8.84 -16.66 -36.02
CA LEU A 13 -7.99 -16.11 -34.96
C LEU A 13 -8.47 -14.72 -34.51
N SER A 14 -8.83 -13.86 -35.46
CA SER A 14 -9.41 -12.54 -35.19
C SER A 14 -10.72 -12.65 -34.40
N SER A 15 -11.60 -13.58 -34.78
CA SER A 15 -12.86 -13.86 -34.08
C SER A 15 -12.65 -14.31 -32.63
N ILE A 16 -11.66 -15.17 -32.37
CA ILE A 16 -11.24 -15.54 -31.01
C ILE A 16 -10.80 -14.29 -30.23
N CYS A 17 -9.87 -13.51 -30.79
CA CYS A 17 -9.31 -12.32 -30.15
C CYS A 17 -10.37 -11.26 -29.85
N CYS A 18 -11.37 -11.08 -30.71
CA CYS A 18 -12.50 -10.17 -30.48
C CYS A 18 -13.29 -10.50 -29.20
N GLN A 19 -13.30 -11.76 -28.74
CA GLN A 19 -13.96 -12.14 -27.48
C GLN A 19 -13.07 -11.90 -26.24
N ILE A 20 -11.78 -11.65 -26.42
CA ILE A 20 -10.78 -11.56 -25.36
C ILE A 20 -10.51 -10.09 -25.02
N SER A 21 -10.91 -9.70 -23.81
CA SER A 21 -10.79 -8.32 -23.32
C SER A 21 -9.34 -7.87 -23.08
N ASN A 22 -8.43 -8.81 -22.84
CA ASN A 22 -7.03 -8.52 -22.60
C ASN A 22 -6.26 -8.47 -23.92
N LEU A 23 -6.03 -7.27 -24.44
CA LEU A 23 -5.33 -7.08 -25.72
C LEU A 23 -3.85 -7.50 -25.68
N LYS A 24 -3.21 -7.51 -24.50
CA LYS A 24 -1.77 -7.76 -24.38
C LYS A 24 -1.34 -9.20 -24.67
N ILE A 25 -2.28 -10.13 -24.63
CA ILE A 25 -2.04 -11.56 -24.87
C ILE A 25 -2.56 -12.00 -26.24
N HIS A 26 -3.09 -11.07 -27.04
CA HIS A 26 -3.61 -11.41 -28.36
C HIS A 26 -2.53 -12.04 -29.23
N SER A 27 -1.30 -11.50 -29.20
CA SER A 27 -0.16 -12.10 -29.90
C SER A 27 0.09 -13.54 -29.47
N ASP A 28 0.22 -13.75 -28.16
CA ASP A 28 0.60 -15.04 -27.58
C ASP A 28 -0.49 -16.11 -27.86
N ILE A 29 -1.77 -15.71 -27.73
CA ILE A 29 -2.90 -16.58 -28.04
C ILE A 29 -2.98 -16.87 -29.55
N GLN A 30 -2.75 -15.87 -30.40
CA GLN A 30 -2.73 -16.08 -31.84
C GLN A 30 -1.64 -17.05 -32.24
N GLU A 31 -0.45 -16.94 -31.66
CA GLU A 31 0.69 -17.82 -31.93
C GLU A 31 0.42 -19.26 -31.46
N GLU A 32 -0.09 -19.44 -30.24
CA GLU A 32 -0.44 -20.76 -29.68
C GLU A 32 -1.57 -21.44 -30.47
N VAL A 33 -2.67 -20.72 -30.73
CA VAL A 33 -3.83 -21.26 -31.44
C VAL A 33 -3.51 -21.53 -32.90
N ARG A 34 -2.71 -20.67 -33.56
CA ARG A 34 -2.22 -20.91 -34.92
C ARG A 34 -1.40 -22.19 -34.97
N GLY A 35 -0.45 -22.37 -34.05
CA GLY A 35 0.37 -23.58 -33.98
C GLY A 35 -0.48 -24.85 -33.88
N HIS A 36 -1.55 -24.84 -33.07
CA HIS A 36 -2.48 -25.97 -32.99
C HIS A 36 -3.27 -26.21 -34.29
N ILE A 37 -3.72 -25.15 -34.97
CA ILE A 37 -4.43 -25.28 -36.25
C ILE A 37 -3.48 -25.86 -37.31
N GLU A 38 -2.24 -25.37 -37.37
CA GLU A 38 -1.22 -25.84 -38.31
C GLU A 38 -0.88 -27.31 -38.07
N GLU A 39 -0.72 -27.73 -36.82
CA GLU A 39 -0.47 -29.12 -36.43
C GLU A 39 -1.60 -30.05 -36.91
N ILE A 40 -2.86 -29.68 -36.65
CA ILE A 40 -4.03 -30.46 -37.10
C ILE A 40 -4.14 -30.47 -38.64
N ALA A 41 -3.88 -29.34 -39.30
CA ALA A 41 -3.94 -29.25 -40.76
C ALA A 41 -2.87 -30.14 -41.41
N LEU A 42 -1.67 -30.24 -40.84
CA LEU A 42 -0.62 -31.14 -41.33
C LEU A 42 -1.05 -32.62 -41.26
N GLU A 43 -1.74 -33.05 -40.20
CA GLU A 43 -2.28 -34.41 -40.10
C GLU A 43 -3.26 -34.72 -41.26
N TYR A 44 -4.12 -33.77 -41.62
CA TYR A 44 -5.02 -33.93 -42.76
C TYR A 44 -4.28 -33.95 -44.10
N ILE A 45 -3.22 -33.15 -44.27
CA ILE A 45 -2.40 -33.18 -45.48
C ILE A 45 -1.69 -34.53 -45.63
N GLU A 46 -1.15 -35.09 -44.54
CA GLU A 46 -0.57 -36.44 -44.53
C GLU A 46 -1.62 -37.52 -44.85
N GLY A 47 -2.88 -37.29 -44.47
CA GLY A 47 -4.03 -38.10 -44.86
C GLY A 47 -4.45 -37.98 -46.34
N GLY A 48 -3.78 -37.15 -47.13
CA GLY A 48 -4.01 -36.99 -48.57
C GLY A 48 -5.02 -35.90 -48.96
N PHE A 49 -5.44 -35.05 -48.02
CA PHE A 49 -6.31 -33.90 -48.31
C PHE A 49 -5.53 -32.74 -48.94
N SER A 50 -6.22 -31.89 -49.69
CA SER A 50 -5.64 -30.63 -50.18
C SER A 50 -5.42 -29.63 -49.02
N GLU A 51 -4.47 -28.70 -49.17
CA GLU A 51 -4.18 -27.68 -48.12
C GLU A 51 -5.44 -26.93 -47.66
N ASP A 52 -6.29 -26.52 -48.60
CA ASP A 52 -7.54 -25.79 -48.30
C ASP A 52 -8.57 -26.66 -47.57
N GLU A 53 -8.70 -27.95 -47.93
CA GLU A 53 -9.59 -28.88 -47.24
C GLU A 53 -9.06 -29.22 -45.84
N ALA A 54 -7.74 -29.38 -45.71
CA ALA A 54 -7.08 -29.63 -44.44
C ALA A 54 -7.30 -28.49 -43.45
N ILE A 55 -7.17 -27.23 -43.87
CA ILE A 55 -7.43 -26.06 -43.01
C ILE A 55 -8.92 -26.00 -42.62
N ASN A 56 -9.86 -26.23 -43.56
CA ASN A 56 -11.28 -26.22 -43.21
C ASN A 56 -11.63 -27.31 -42.19
N ASN A 57 -11.06 -28.51 -42.36
CA ASN A 57 -11.25 -29.61 -41.41
C ASN A 57 -10.61 -29.31 -40.05
N ALA A 58 -9.41 -28.72 -40.03
CA ALA A 58 -8.74 -28.29 -38.80
C ALA A 58 -9.55 -27.24 -38.04
N LEU A 59 -10.08 -26.21 -38.73
CA LEU A 59 -10.95 -25.20 -38.13
C LEU A 59 -12.26 -25.81 -37.60
N ALA A 60 -12.87 -26.74 -38.35
CA ALA A 60 -14.07 -27.44 -37.89
C ALA A 60 -13.81 -28.29 -36.63
N GLN A 61 -12.63 -28.90 -36.53
CA GLN A 61 -12.20 -29.68 -35.36
C GLN A 61 -11.92 -28.79 -34.14
N MET A 62 -11.33 -27.60 -34.34
CA MET A 62 -11.14 -26.61 -33.29
C MET A 62 -12.47 -26.16 -32.67
N GLY A 63 -13.52 -26.06 -33.48
CA GLY A 63 -14.87 -25.75 -33.04
C GLY A 63 -15.25 -24.28 -33.22
N ASP A 64 -16.12 -23.77 -32.35
CA ASP A 64 -16.62 -22.40 -32.46
C ASP A 64 -15.63 -21.38 -31.89
N ALA A 65 -15.10 -20.50 -32.75
CA ALA A 65 -14.18 -19.43 -32.37
C ALA A 65 -14.73 -18.55 -31.23
N SER A 66 -16.03 -18.26 -31.23
CA SER A 66 -16.62 -17.37 -30.23
C SER A 66 -16.65 -18.02 -28.84
N LEU A 67 -16.91 -19.33 -28.77
CA LEU A 67 -16.92 -20.11 -27.54
C LEU A 67 -15.51 -20.25 -26.98
N ILE A 68 -14.53 -20.61 -27.82
CA ILE A 68 -13.12 -20.68 -27.42
C ILE A 68 -12.65 -19.32 -26.90
N GLY A 69 -12.93 -18.25 -27.64
CA GLY A 69 -12.57 -16.89 -27.23
C GLY A 69 -13.20 -16.48 -25.89
N ARG A 70 -14.43 -16.90 -25.59
CA ARG A 70 -15.08 -16.65 -24.28
C ARG A 70 -14.42 -17.44 -23.15
N GLU A 71 -14.07 -18.70 -23.36
CA GLU A 71 -13.36 -19.50 -22.35
C GLU A 71 -11.95 -18.96 -22.08
N LEU A 72 -11.21 -18.62 -23.13
CA LEU A 72 -9.91 -17.94 -23.01
C LEU A 72 -10.05 -16.60 -22.27
N ASN A 73 -11.07 -15.80 -22.60
CA ASN A 73 -11.31 -14.54 -21.90
C ASN A 73 -11.56 -14.76 -20.40
N LYS A 74 -12.27 -15.82 -19.98
CA LYS A 74 -12.47 -16.10 -18.54
C LYS A 74 -11.13 -16.35 -17.82
N VAL A 75 -10.23 -17.09 -18.45
CA VAL A 75 -8.90 -17.41 -17.89
C VAL A 75 -8.01 -16.17 -17.83
N HIS A 76 -8.08 -15.31 -18.85
CA HIS A 76 -7.16 -14.20 -19.01
C HIS A 76 -7.72 -12.81 -18.64
N ARG A 77 -8.94 -12.73 -18.10
CA ARG A 77 -9.58 -11.45 -17.76
C ARG A 77 -8.84 -10.72 -16.65
N GLN A 78 -8.39 -9.51 -16.96
CA GLN A 78 -7.82 -8.58 -16.00
C GLN A 78 -8.94 -7.84 -15.25
N ARG A 79 -9.22 -8.23 -14.00
CA ARG A 79 -10.18 -7.50 -13.14
C ARG A 79 -9.44 -6.85 -11.96
N PRO A 80 -9.75 -5.58 -11.62
CA PRO A 80 -9.27 -5.00 -10.37
C PRO A 80 -9.90 -5.74 -9.18
N GLU A 81 -9.20 -5.74 -8.05
CA GLU A 81 -9.79 -6.21 -6.81
C GLU A 81 -10.68 -5.10 -6.22
N TRP A 82 -11.93 -5.04 -6.69
CA TRP A 82 -12.88 -3.98 -6.30
C TRP A 82 -13.10 -3.86 -4.79
N SER A 83 -12.94 -4.95 -4.03
CA SER A 83 -13.05 -4.97 -2.57
C SER A 83 -12.20 -3.89 -1.89
N ILE A 84 -10.92 -3.76 -2.26
CA ILE A 84 -9.97 -2.85 -1.61
C ILE A 84 -10.27 -1.40 -2.00
N VAL A 85 -10.62 -1.16 -3.26
CA VAL A 85 -11.02 0.17 -3.74
C VAL A 85 -12.29 0.64 -3.02
N ILE A 86 -13.28 -0.25 -2.88
CA ILE A 86 -14.53 0.04 -2.16
C ILE A 86 -14.23 0.34 -0.69
N LEU A 87 -13.43 -0.47 -0.02
CA LEU A 87 -13.06 -0.25 1.40
C LEU A 87 -12.31 1.07 1.60
N ALA A 88 -11.32 1.38 0.76
CA ALA A 88 -10.60 2.66 0.81
C ALA A 88 -11.54 3.85 0.56
N SER A 89 -12.53 3.68 -0.33
CA SER A 89 -13.55 4.71 -0.60
C SER A 89 -14.50 4.90 0.58
N ILE A 90 -14.94 3.82 1.24
CA ILE A 90 -15.76 3.88 2.46
C ILE A 90 -14.99 4.61 3.57
N PHE A 91 -13.73 4.27 3.80
CA PHE A 91 -12.90 4.96 4.79
C PHE A 91 -12.74 6.44 4.45
N THR A 92 -12.50 6.78 3.18
CA THR A 92 -12.39 8.17 2.73
C THR A 92 -13.67 8.96 2.97
N LEU A 93 -14.84 8.39 2.62
CA LEU A 93 -16.13 9.05 2.86
C LEU A 93 -16.41 9.24 4.35
N LEU A 94 -16.08 8.24 5.17
CA LEU A 94 -16.20 8.32 6.63
C LEU A 94 -15.29 9.40 7.20
N GLY A 95 -14.02 9.45 6.78
CA GLY A 95 -13.06 10.49 7.17
C GLY A 95 -13.51 11.90 6.79
N LEU A 96 -13.93 12.10 5.54
CA LEU A 96 -14.47 13.39 5.08
C LEU A 96 -15.70 13.83 5.88
N SER A 97 -16.60 12.90 6.21
CA SER A 97 -17.78 13.17 7.02
C SER A 97 -17.40 13.61 8.44
N ILE A 98 -16.41 12.96 9.05
CA ILE A 98 -15.93 13.34 10.39
C ILE A 98 -15.25 14.71 10.37
N ILE A 99 -14.39 14.98 9.38
CA ILE A 99 -13.72 16.28 9.27
C ILE A 99 -14.76 17.40 9.06
N PHE A 100 -15.79 17.15 8.26
CA PHE A 100 -16.91 18.08 8.11
C PHE A 100 -17.61 18.37 9.45
N LEU A 101 -17.83 17.35 10.28
CA LEU A 101 -18.44 17.52 11.60
C LEU A 101 -17.51 18.30 12.55
N ILE A 102 -16.21 18.01 12.57
CA ILE A 102 -15.21 18.72 13.37
C ILE A 102 -15.19 20.22 12.99
N ASP A 103 -15.19 20.54 11.69
CA ASP A 103 -15.27 21.92 11.19
C ASP A 103 -16.62 22.57 11.56
N SER A 104 -17.73 21.86 11.42
CA SER A 104 -19.09 22.40 11.66
C SER A 104 -19.34 22.74 13.13
N ILE A 105 -18.76 21.96 14.04
CA ILE A 105 -18.84 22.20 15.49
C ILE A 105 -17.87 23.32 15.90
N GLY A 106 -16.89 23.68 15.06
CA GLY A 106 -15.90 24.71 15.36
C GLY A 106 -14.86 24.26 16.38
N ILE A 107 -14.56 22.95 16.43
CA ILE A 107 -13.50 22.42 17.32
C ILE A 107 -12.14 23.04 16.96
N LEU A 108 -11.93 23.34 15.68
CA LEU A 108 -10.73 23.96 15.15
C LEU A 108 -11.04 25.39 14.68
N GLN A 109 -10.06 26.30 14.83
CA GLN A 109 -10.19 27.70 14.40
C GLN A 109 -10.03 27.90 12.88
N TYR A 110 -9.74 26.84 12.14
CA TYR A 110 -9.51 26.86 10.70
C TYR A 110 -10.27 25.72 10.02
N SER A 111 -10.75 25.97 8.79
CA SER A 111 -11.43 24.92 8.02
C SER A 111 -10.43 23.95 7.39
N LEU A 112 -10.64 22.66 7.66
CA LEU A 112 -9.90 21.56 7.08
C LEU A 112 -10.66 20.85 5.97
N PHE A 113 -11.99 20.89 5.98
CA PHE A 113 -12.82 20.10 5.08
C PHE A 113 -12.51 20.33 3.60
N SER A 114 -12.37 21.61 3.20
CA SER A 114 -12.01 21.97 1.82
C SER A 114 -10.67 21.36 1.38
N LYS A 115 -9.66 21.39 2.25
CA LYS A 115 -8.33 20.80 2.00
C LYS A 115 -8.41 19.28 1.91
N SER A 116 -9.21 18.63 2.76
CA SER A 116 -9.42 17.19 2.74
C SER A 116 -10.05 16.70 1.44
N ILE A 117 -11.03 17.44 0.90
CA ILE A 117 -11.63 17.12 -0.40
C ILE A 117 -10.58 17.21 -1.51
N ILE A 118 -9.78 18.27 -1.54
CA ILE A 118 -8.71 18.42 -2.54
C ILE A 118 -7.71 17.27 -2.44
N CYS A 119 -7.30 16.91 -1.22
CA CYS A 119 -6.40 15.77 -1.01
C CYS A 119 -7.02 14.45 -1.47
N ALA A 120 -8.32 14.23 -1.23
CA ALA A 120 -9.03 13.06 -1.73
C ALA A 120 -9.09 13.01 -3.25
N LEU A 121 -9.44 14.13 -3.91
CA LEU A 121 -9.47 14.21 -5.37
C LEU A 121 -8.09 13.94 -5.99
N VAL A 122 -7.03 14.54 -5.43
CA VAL A 122 -5.65 14.31 -5.88
C VAL A 122 -5.23 12.87 -5.64
N GLY A 123 -5.53 12.31 -4.47
CA GLY A 123 -5.22 10.93 -4.10
C GLY A 123 -5.91 9.90 -5.00
N PHE A 124 -7.21 10.07 -5.28
CA PHE A 124 -7.93 9.21 -6.21
C PHE A 124 -7.42 9.35 -7.65
N SER A 125 -7.13 10.58 -8.10
CA SER A 125 -6.54 10.80 -9.42
C SER A 125 -5.21 10.07 -9.58
N LEU A 126 -4.34 10.16 -8.56
CA LEU A 126 -3.06 9.47 -8.55
C LEU A 126 -3.23 7.94 -8.44
N ALA A 127 -4.20 7.45 -7.67
CA ALA A 127 -4.55 6.04 -7.61
C ALA A 127 -5.01 5.50 -8.97
N THR A 128 -5.86 6.23 -9.68
CA THR A 128 -6.30 5.88 -11.04
C THR A 128 -5.12 5.87 -12.00
N PHE A 129 -4.22 6.87 -11.94
CA PHE A 129 -3.01 6.89 -12.75
C PHE A 129 -2.14 5.64 -12.50
N LEU A 130 -1.84 5.33 -11.24
CA LEU A 130 -1.04 4.15 -10.87
C LEU A 130 -1.75 2.83 -11.17
N TYR A 131 -3.08 2.80 -11.21
CA TYR A 131 -3.84 1.64 -11.64
C TYR A 131 -3.64 1.28 -13.13
N TYR A 132 -3.37 2.28 -13.98
CA TYR A 132 -3.10 2.06 -15.41
C TYR A 132 -1.60 1.95 -15.73
N PHE A 133 -0.73 2.54 -14.91
CA PHE A 133 0.72 2.53 -15.10
C PHE A 133 1.35 1.14 -14.93
N ASP A 134 2.21 0.66 -15.84
CA ASP A 134 2.81 -0.67 -15.65
C ASP A 134 3.77 -0.71 -14.44
N TYR A 135 3.34 -1.34 -13.34
CA TYR A 135 4.09 -1.37 -12.09
C TYR A 135 5.46 -2.06 -12.23
N MET A 136 5.63 -2.95 -13.22
CA MET A 136 6.92 -3.60 -13.46
C MET A 136 8.01 -2.60 -13.87
N LYS A 137 7.64 -1.50 -14.55
CA LYS A 137 8.61 -0.44 -14.88
C LYS A 137 9.22 0.19 -13.63
N ILE A 138 8.51 0.20 -12.50
CA ILE A 138 9.01 0.76 -11.24
C ILE A 138 10.19 -0.07 -10.69
N LYS A 139 10.22 -1.38 -10.98
CA LYS A 139 11.30 -2.29 -10.58
C LYS A 139 12.65 -1.79 -11.11
N ASP A 140 12.72 -1.40 -12.37
CA ASP A 140 13.97 -0.99 -13.02
C ASP A 140 14.51 0.33 -12.45
N TYR A 141 13.62 1.21 -11.97
CA TYR A 141 13.99 2.48 -11.37
C TYR A 141 14.15 2.42 -9.84
N SER A 142 14.11 1.23 -9.23
CA SER A 142 14.08 1.09 -7.77
C SER A 142 15.28 1.72 -7.05
N LYS A 143 16.50 1.59 -7.61
CA LYS A 143 17.69 2.24 -7.04
C LYS A 143 17.61 3.77 -7.11
N TYR A 144 17.10 4.32 -8.21
CA TYR A 144 16.92 5.76 -8.36
C TYR A 144 15.83 6.28 -7.42
N LEU A 145 14.72 5.54 -7.26
CA LEU A 145 13.66 5.88 -6.32
C LEU A 145 14.17 5.89 -4.87
N TYR A 146 15.00 4.91 -4.49
CA TYR A 146 15.64 4.87 -3.18
C TYR A 146 16.52 6.12 -2.95
N LEU A 147 17.42 6.42 -3.90
CA LEU A 147 18.33 7.56 -3.80
C LEU A 147 17.57 8.88 -3.76
N ALA A 148 16.57 9.05 -4.62
CA ALA A 148 15.71 10.24 -4.64
C ALA A 148 14.96 10.41 -3.31
N THR A 149 14.35 9.36 -2.78
CA THR A 149 13.61 9.42 -1.51
C THR A 149 14.54 9.79 -0.36
N THR A 150 15.72 9.16 -0.29
CA THR A 150 16.72 9.43 0.76
C THR A 150 17.28 10.84 0.65
N ALA A 151 17.55 11.32 -0.57
CA ALA A 151 18.01 12.69 -0.81
C ALA A 151 16.94 13.71 -0.39
N VAL A 152 15.68 13.46 -0.72
CA VAL A 152 14.57 14.32 -0.32
C VAL A 152 14.37 14.34 1.21
N MET A 153 14.54 13.20 1.89
CA MET A 153 14.55 13.16 3.36
C MET A 153 15.69 14.00 3.94
N LEU A 154 16.90 13.88 3.39
CA LEU A 154 18.06 14.67 3.81
C LEU A 154 17.83 16.17 3.57
N LEU A 155 17.30 16.55 2.40
CA LEU A 155 16.95 17.94 2.09
C LEU A 155 15.88 18.48 3.03
N THR A 156 14.86 17.66 3.36
CA THR A 156 13.82 18.03 4.33
C THR A 156 14.42 18.23 5.72
N PHE A 157 15.37 17.39 6.13
CA PHE A 157 16.06 17.56 7.41
C PHE A 157 16.90 18.85 7.47
N ILE A 158 17.62 19.19 6.39
CA ILE A 158 18.52 20.37 6.36
C ILE A 158 17.74 21.69 6.18
N PHE A 159 16.76 21.71 5.28
CA PHE A 159 16.08 22.94 4.84
C PHE A 159 14.62 23.02 5.26
N GLY A 160 14.06 21.97 5.86
CA GLY A 160 12.67 21.93 6.29
C GLY A 160 12.40 22.87 7.45
N ARG A 161 11.15 23.33 7.54
CA ARG A 161 10.65 24.10 8.67
C ARG A 161 10.17 23.14 9.74
N THR A 162 10.65 23.31 10.97
CA THR A 162 10.24 22.47 12.09
C THR A 162 8.83 22.85 12.54
N ILE A 163 7.91 21.89 12.54
CA ILE A 163 6.56 21.98 13.12
C ILE A 163 6.48 20.84 14.14
N ASP A 164 6.24 21.16 15.41
CA ASP A 164 6.17 20.20 16.52
C ASP A 164 7.38 19.26 16.61
N GLY A 165 8.57 19.80 16.39
CA GLY A 165 9.83 19.05 16.48
C GLY A 165 10.15 18.16 15.27
N LYS A 166 9.28 18.13 14.25
CA LYS A 166 9.49 17.40 12.99
C LYS A 166 9.72 18.36 11.81
N PRO A 167 10.63 18.06 10.87
CA PRO A 167 10.88 18.92 9.72
C PRO A 167 9.85 18.70 8.60
N TYR A 168 9.30 19.79 8.07
CA TYR A 168 8.36 19.81 6.95
C TYR A 168 8.91 20.63 5.80
N LEU A 169 8.67 20.17 4.58
CA LEU A 169 9.03 20.91 3.38
C LEU A 169 7.85 21.79 2.94
N PHE A 170 8.12 23.03 2.52
CA PHE A 170 7.10 23.99 2.11
C PHE A 170 7.17 24.25 0.60
N ILE A 171 6.24 23.67 -0.17
CA ILE A 171 6.04 23.94 -1.61
C ILE A 171 4.59 24.35 -1.81
N GLY A 172 4.29 25.63 -1.56
CA GLY A 172 2.91 26.17 -1.55
C GLY A 172 2.02 25.64 -0.42
N THR A 173 2.23 24.40 0.01
CA THR A 173 1.63 23.72 1.17
C THR A 173 2.71 23.00 1.97
N THR A 174 2.40 22.65 3.22
CA THR A 174 3.26 21.83 4.08
C THR A 174 3.18 20.37 3.68
N ILE A 175 4.33 19.77 3.37
CA ILE A 175 4.46 18.38 2.96
C ILE A 175 5.42 17.69 3.93
N ASN A 176 4.93 16.63 4.58
CA ASN A 176 5.76 15.76 5.42
C ASN A 176 6.31 14.62 4.57
N LEU A 177 7.49 14.83 4.00
CA LEU A 177 8.15 13.81 3.17
C LEU A 177 8.74 12.67 4.00
N ILE A 178 8.97 12.90 5.31
CA ILE A 178 9.55 11.90 6.20
C ILE A 178 8.52 10.83 6.52
N ASP A 179 7.29 11.20 6.86
CA ASP A 179 6.23 10.23 7.19
C ASP A 179 5.71 9.49 5.94
N VAL A 180 5.91 10.07 4.75
CA VAL A 180 5.64 9.44 3.44
C VAL A 180 6.75 8.47 3.02
N SER A 181 8.00 8.73 3.45
CA SER A 181 9.17 7.97 2.98
C SER A 181 9.11 6.45 3.18
N PRO A 182 8.50 5.87 4.24
CA PRO A 182 8.40 4.42 4.38
C PRO A 182 7.70 3.74 3.20
N LEU A 183 6.68 4.36 2.61
CA LEU A 183 5.96 3.83 1.45
C LEU A 183 6.86 3.82 0.21
N LEU A 184 7.49 4.96 -0.09
CA LEU A 184 8.40 5.09 -1.24
C LEU A 184 9.62 4.17 -1.11
N LEU A 185 10.21 4.11 0.09
CA LEU A 185 11.31 3.21 0.39
C LEU A 185 10.87 1.76 0.23
N THR A 186 9.68 1.37 0.69
CA THR A 186 9.16 0.00 0.51
C THR A 186 9.04 -0.38 -0.97
N VAL A 187 8.57 0.54 -1.82
CA VAL A 187 8.54 0.32 -3.28
C VAL A 187 9.94 0.08 -3.84
N SER A 188 10.90 0.89 -3.42
CA SER A 188 12.30 0.78 -3.86
C SER A 188 12.99 -0.48 -3.34
N PHE A 189 12.81 -0.84 -2.06
CA PHE A 189 13.40 -2.02 -1.44
C PHE A 189 12.84 -3.29 -2.04
N ALA A 190 11.53 -3.36 -2.31
CA ALA A 190 10.94 -4.52 -2.98
C ALA A 190 11.63 -4.80 -4.32
N GLY A 191 11.96 -3.76 -5.11
CA GLY A 191 12.62 -3.93 -6.40
C GLY A 191 14.08 -4.33 -6.25
N ILE A 192 14.81 -3.67 -5.36
CA ILE A 192 16.21 -4.00 -5.04
C ILE A 192 16.31 -5.46 -4.57
N LEU A 193 15.52 -5.87 -3.56
CA LEU A 193 15.55 -7.22 -3.00
C LEU A 193 15.12 -8.28 -4.03
N SER A 194 14.23 -7.96 -4.96
CA SER A 194 13.81 -8.90 -6.02
C SER A 194 14.93 -9.28 -7.00
N GLN A 195 16.02 -8.52 -7.03
CA GLN A 195 17.17 -8.72 -7.93
C GLN A 195 18.39 -9.32 -7.21
N LEU A 196 18.32 -9.57 -5.89
CA LEU A 196 19.44 -10.06 -5.10
C LEU A 196 19.49 -11.58 -5.01
N ASN A 197 20.71 -12.11 -4.90
CA ASN A 197 21.01 -13.50 -4.62
C ASN A 197 21.69 -13.63 -3.24
N TRP A 198 20.96 -14.15 -2.25
CA TRP A 198 21.41 -14.26 -0.86
C TRP A 198 22.53 -15.28 -0.60
N SER A 199 23.05 -15.95 -1.63
CA SER A 199 24.26 -16.77 -1.53
C SER A 199 25.51 -15.92 -1.24
N GLU A 200 25.51 -14.66 -1.67
CA GLU A 200 26.64 -13.74 -1.52
C GLU A 200 26.56 -12.90 -0.23
N THR A 201 27.55 -13.03 0.65
CA THR A 201 27.62 -12.27 1.90
C THR A 201 27.74 -10.75 1.69
N ARG A 202 28.34 -10.31 0.58
CA ARG A 202 28.46 -8.88 0.22
C ARG A 202 27.11 -8.22 0.02
N GLN A 203 26.12 -8.95 -0.49
CA GLN A 203 24.79 -8.42 -0.74
C GLN A 203 24.04 -8.13 0.57
N PHE A 204 24.28 -8.93 1.62
CA PHE A 204 23.76 -8.63 2.95
C PHE A 204 24.35 -7.33 3.53
N ALA A 205 25.66 -7.12 3.38
CA ALA A 205 26.30 -5.88 3.83
C ALA A 205 25.76 -4.66 3.06
N TYR A 206 25.61 -4.79 1.74
CA TYR A 206 25.01 -3.76 0.88
C TYR A 206 23.59 -3.40 1.35
N VAL A 207 22.71 -4.39 1.54
CA VAL A 207 21.34 -4.16 2.04
C VAL A 207 21.34 -3.55 3.44
N SER A 208 22.23 -4.00 4.33
CA SER A 208 22.33 -3.44 5.68
C SER A 208 22.64 -1.94 5.66
N ILE A 209 23.55 -1.49 4.78
CA ILE A 209 23.85 -0.07 4.59
C ILE A 209 22.60 0.68 4.11
N LEU A 210 21.90 0.14 3.11
CA LEU A 210 20.66 0.74 2.62
C LEU A 210 19.58 0.83 3.71
N VAL A 211 19.50 -0.13 4.63
CA VAL A 211 18.52 -0.09 5.73
C VAL A 211 18.89 0.96 6.78
N ILE A 212 20.18 1.06 7.11
CA ILE A 212 20.66 1.94 8.19
C ILE A 212 20.55 3.42 7.80
N VAL A 213 20.77 3.78 6.53
CA VAL A 213 20.77 5.19 6.10
C VAL A 213 19.41 5.89 6.36
N PRO A 214 18.24 5.36 5.94
CA PRO A 214 16.94 5.95 6.26
C PRO A 214 16.64 5.95 7.76
N ILE A 215 17.06 4.91 8.49
CA ILE A 215 16.91 4.85 9.96
C ILE A 215 17.58 6.06 10.62
N ILE A 216 18.83 6.36 10.25
CA ILE A 216 19.56 7.51 10.79
C ILE A 216 18.80 8.81 10.49
N LEU A 217 18.31 9.00 9.27
CA LEU A 217 17.56 10.20 8.89
C LEU A 217 16.22 10.34 9.63
N MET A 218 15.50 9.24 9.84
CA MET A 218 14.23 9.23 10.58
C MET A 218 14.44 9.54 12.07
N ILE A 219 15.49 8.98 12.68
CA ILE A 219 15.90 9.32 14.06
C ILE A 219 16.33 10.78 14.14
N ALA A 220 17.13 11.26 13.19
CA ALA A 220 17.58 12.65 13.15
C ALA A 220 16.38 13.61 13.09
N SER A 221 15.35 13.23 12.35
CA SER A 221 14.14 14.02 12.13
C SER A 221 13.02 13.79 13.15
N ASN A 222 13.30 13.03 14.22
CA ASN A 222 12.37 12.79 15.32
C ASN A 222 11.02 12.16 14.91
N SER A 223 10.98 11.38 13.83
CA SER A 223 9.74 10.69 13.42
C SER A 223 9.74 9.22 13.83
N SER A 224 9.23 8.96 15.03
CA SER A 224 9.06 7.60 15.57
C SER A 224 8.02 6.78 14.80
N SER A 225 6.95 7.41 14.28
CA SER A 225 5.96 6.75 13.45
C SER A 225 6.51 6.33 12.08
N ALA A 226 7.29 7.19 11.41
CA ALA A 226 7.97 6.82 10.18
C ALA A 226 8.97 5.69 10.39
N LEU A 227 9.78 5.79 11.45
CA LEU A 227 10.79 4.78 11.81
C LEU A 227 10.13 3.41 12.08
N LEU A 228 9.08 3.37 12.90
CA LEU A 228 8.36 2.12 13.19
C LEU A 228 7.79 1.50 11.91
N THR A 229 7.12 2.32 11.10
CA THR A 229 6.52 1.88 9.83
C THR A 229 7.56 1.29 8.87
N TYR A 230 8.69 1.98 8.72
CA TYR A 230 9.78 1.57 7.84
C TYR A 230 10.48 0.30 8.33
N CYS A 231 10.83 0.24 9.62
CA CYS A 231 11.46 -0.93 10.21
C CYS A 231 10.59 -2.18 10.04
N THR A 232 9.29 -2.09 10.33
CA THR A 232 8.37 -3.21 10.15
C THR A 232 8.25 -3.61 8.68
N SER A 233 8.13 -2.65 7.76
CA SER A 233 8.00 -2.97 6.33
C SER A 233 9.27 -3.64 5.78
N VAL A 234 10.45 -3.15 6.14
CA VAL A 234 11.73 -3.74 5.74
C VAL A 234 11.89 -5.15 6.31
N ILE A 235 11.57 -5.39 7.58
CA ILE A 235 11.65 -6.73 8.17
C ILE A 235 10.74 -7.70 7.41
N ILE A 236 9.51 -7.30 7.10
CA ILE A 236 8.56 -8.13 6.34
C ILE A 236 9.05 -8.39 4.92
N LEU A 237 9.64 -7.40 4.26
CA LEU A 237 10.27 -7.56 2.95
C LEU A 237 11.44 -8.55 2.98
N LEU A 238 12.30 -8.47 4.00
CA LEU A 238 13.43 -9.38 4.18
C LEU A 238 12.98 -10.82 4.44
N ILE A 239 11.95 -11.01 5.28
CA ILE A 239 11.33 -12.33 5.48
C ILE A 239 10.80 -12.86 4.15
N SER A 240 10.11 -12.00 3.39
CA SER A 240 9.52 -12.35 2.09
C SER A 240 10.56 -12.61 0.99
N SER A 241 11.77 -12.05 1.10
CA SER A 241 12.84 -12.19 0.11
C SER A 241 13.64 -13.49 0.25
N GLY A 242 13.41 -14.29 1.29
CA GLY A 242 14.09 -15.57 1.51
C GLY A 242 15.51 -15.47 2.07
N ILE A 243 15.86 -14.36 2.72
CA ILE A 243 17.17 -14.22 3.39
C ILE A 243 17.25 -15.16 4.61
N LYS A 244 18.47 -15.59 4.97
CA LYS A 244 18.72 -16.45 6.14
C LYS A 244 18.19 -15.79 7.43
N ILE A 245 17.48 -16.57 8.26
CA ILE A 245 16.85 -16.08 9.51
C ILE A 245 17.82 -15.37 10.46
N LYS A 246 19.08 -15.80 10.53
CA LYS A 246 20.13 -15.15 11.34
C LYS A 246 20.31 -13.68 10.96
N ASN A 247 20.30 -13.38 9.66
CA ASN A 247 20.49 -12.02 9.15
C ASN A 247 19.25 -11.15 9.42
N ILE A 248 18.05 -11.75 9.34
CA ILE A 248 16.80 -11.09 9.72
C ILE A 248 16.85 -10.69 11.19
N LEU A 249 17.26 -11.60 12.08
CA LEU A 249 17.36 -11.34 13.51
C LEU A 249 18.34 -10.20 13.82
N ILE A 250 19.48 -10.13 13.12
CA ILE A 250 20.46 -9.04 13.27
C ILE A 250 19.85 -7.68 12.89
N LEU A 251 19.15 -7.60 11.75
CA LEU A 251 18.53 -6.34 11.32
C LEU A 251 17.32 -5.99 12.19
N MET A 252 16.57 -6.98 12.66
CA MET A 252 15.44 -6.78 13.57
C MET A 252 15.90 -6.21 14.92
N THR A 253 16.98 -6.73 15.51
CA THR A 253 17.53 -6.18 16.76
C THR A 253 18.09 -4.77 16.55
N SER A 254 18.70 -4.49 15.40
CA SER A 254 19.13 -3.13 15.04
C SER A 254 17.95 -2.16 14.90
N CYS A 255 16.87 -2.57 14.23
CA CYS A 255 15.65 -1.78 14.11
C CYS A 255 14.99 -1.50 15.47
N LEU A 256 14.97 -2.50 16.35
CA LEU A 256 14.42 -2.35 17.71
C LEU A 256 15.27 -1.39 18.54
N ALA A 257 16.60 -1.52 18.49
CA ALA A 257 17.51 -0.60 19.17
C ALA A 257 17.36 0.85 18.66
N ALA A 258 17.23 1.02 17.33
CA ALA A 258 16.96 2.31 16.70
C ALA A 258 15.64 2.93 17.18
N PHE A 259 14.57 2.12 17.27
CA PHE A 259 13.27 2.58 17.75
C PHE A 259 13.33 3.01 19.23
N ILE A 260 13.96 2.21 20.09
CA ILE A 260 14.17 2.56 21.50
C ILE A 260 14.98 3.86 21.60
N LEU A 261 16.09 3.98 20.87
CA LEU A 261 16.90 5.21 20.87
C LEU A 261 16.06 6.43 20.46
N CYS A 262 15.21 6.31 19.44
CA CYS A 262 14.32 7.38 19.00
C CYS A 262 13.34 7.83 20.09
N LEU A 263 12.87 6.90 20.94
CA LEU A 263 11.97 7.23 22.05
C LEU A 263 12.68 7.99 23.18
N PHE A 264 13.97 7.74 23.41
CA PHE A 264 14.73 8.34 24.51
C PHE A 264 15.56 9.56 24.12
N LYS A 265 15.71 9.85 22.82
CA LYS A 265 16.56 10.92 22.29
C LYS A 265 16.14 12.31 22.73
N GLU A 266 14.83 12.60 22.70
CA GLU A 266 14.28 13.93 23.00
C GLU A 266 13.36 13.85 24.21
N PRO A 267 13.46 14.78 25.18
CA PRO A 267 12.65 14.77 26.40
C PRO A 267 11.15 14.66 26.12
N TYR A 268 10.66 15.28 25.05
CA TYR A 268 9.25 15.25 24.66
C TYR A 268 8.74 13.82 24.35
N TYR A 269 9.48 13.02 23.57
CA TYR A 269 9.07 11.64 23.27
C TYR A 269 9.34 10.71 24.44
N THR A 270 10.43 10.96 25.19
CA THR A 270 10.73 10.22 26.42
C THR A 270 9.59 10.36 27.42
N GLN A 271 9.06 11.58 27.59
CA GLN A 271 7.91 11.84 28.46
C GLN A 271 6.67 11.09 27.99
N LYS A 272 6.31 11.15 26.70
CA LYS A 272 5.19 10.36 26.14
C LYS A 272 5.35 8.86 26.38
N PHE A 273 6.56 8.34 26.24
CA PHE A 273 6.84 6.91 26.43
C PHE A 273 6.83 6.49 27.90
N LEU A 274 7.52 7.22 28.78
CA LEU A 274 7.51 6.96 30.22
C LEU A 274 6.11 7.10 30.82
N PHE A 275 5.29 8.00 30.28
CA PHE A 275 3.89 8.16 30.70
C PHE A 275 2.94 7.08 30.17
N PHE A 276 3.27 6.48 29.02
CA PHE A 276 2.63 5.24 28.60
C PHE A 276 2.91 4.12 29.61
N LEU A 277 4.17 3.99 30.06
CA LEU A 277 4.60 2.95 31.01
C LEU A 277 4.14 3.18 32.47
N ASN A 278 4.06 4.44 32.91
CA ASN A 278 3.82 4.79 34.31
C ASN A 278 2.54 5.63 34.45
N THR A 279 1.59 5.16 35.26
CA THR A 279 0.27 5.78 35.47
C THR A 279 0.25 6.86 36.56
N GLN A 280 1.35 7.09 37.28
CA GLN A 280 1.40 8.01 38.43
C GLN A 280 2.68 8.84 38.42
N GLY A 281 2.65 10.02 37.80
CA GLY A 281 3.76 10.96 37.84
C GLY A 281 3.42 12.34 37.28
N GLU A 282 3.38 13.33 38.16
CA GLU A 282 3.06 14.75 37.90
C GLU A 282 4.05 15.38 36.92
N LEU A 283 3.62 15.57 35.67
CA LEU A 283 4.34 16.26 34.61
C LEU A 283 3.32 17.07 33.78
N ALA A 284 3.28 18.37 34.05
CA ALA A 284 2.33 19.31 33.44
C ALA A 284 2.41 19.27 31.90
N GLY A 285 1.28 18.95 31.25
CA GLY A 285 1.08 18.97 29.79
C GLY A 285 0.84 17.60 29.15
N SER A 286 1.70 16.60 29.40
CA SER A 286 1.52 15.24 28.86
C SER A 286 0.51 14.39 29.66
N GLU A 287 0.39 14.64 30.96
CA GLU A 287 -0.66 14.06 31.80
C GLU A 287 -2.05 14.39 31.27
N PHE A 288 -2.22 15.63 30.81
CA PHE A 288 -3.47 16.12 30.29
C PHE A 288 -3.93 15.33 29.07
N LEU A 289 -3.03 15.00 28.14
CA LEU A 289 -3.39 14.32 26.90
C LEU A 289 -3.92 12.90 27.13
N LYS A 290 -3.20 12.05 27.87
CA LYS A 290 -3.69 10.69 28.16
C LYS A 290 -4.91 10.72 29.07
N PHE A 291 -4.94 11.61 30.08
CA PHE A 291 -6.13 11.78 30.91
C PHE A 291 -7.35 12.18 30.08
N GLN A 292 -7.18 13.08 29.10
CA GLN A 292 -8.22 13.41 28.14
C GLN A 292 -8.66 12.18 27.33
N LEU A 293 -7.71 11.43 26.75
CA LEU A 293 -8.03 10.22 25.98
C LEU A 293 -8.77 9.18 26.83
N ASP A 294 -8.26 8.86 28.02
CA ASP A 294 -8.86 7.91 28.95
C ASP A 294 -10.27 8.39 29.34
N LYS A 295 -10.43 9.66 29.71
CA LYS A 295 -11.74 10.22 30.06
C LYS A 295 -12.72 10.14 28.89
N LEU A 296 -12.30 10.48 27.67
CA LEU A 296 -13.16 10.42 26.46
C LEU A 296 -13.58 8.98 26.16
N ILE A 297 -12.64 8.04 26.13
CA ILE A 297 -12.89 6.64 25.82
C ILE A 297 -13.81 5.98 26.87
N HIS A 298 -13.59 6.25 28.17
CA HIS A 298 -14.42 5.69 29.24
C HIS A 298 -15.81 6.32 29.31
N SER A 299 -15.96 7.59 28.93
CA SER A 299 -17.25 8.28 28.98
C SER A 299 -18.11 8.07 27.73
N ALA A 300 -17.54 7.69 26.59
CA ALA A 300 -18.20 7.50 25.30
C ALA A 300 -19.55 6.73 25.33
N GLY A 301 -19.67 5.70 26.17
CA GLY A 301 -20.83 4.81 26.15
C GLY A 301 -20.97 4.00 24.86
N ILE A 302 -22.03 3.20 24.74
CA ILE A 302 -22.22 2.28 23.60
C ILE A 302 -22.57 3.02 22.30
N LEU A 303 -23.40 4.06 22.39
CA LEU A 303 -23.93 4.84 21.26
C LEU A 303 -23.34 6.25 21.14
N GLY A 304 -22.34 6.58 21.96
CA GLY A 304 -21.67 7.88 21.94
C GLY A 304 -22.33 8.90 22.86
N GLN A 305 -21.70 10.07 22.91
CA GLN A 305 -22.22 11.25 23.61
C GLN A 305 -22.63 12.32 22.59
N VAL A 306 -23.82 12.90 22.79
CA VAL A 306 -24.44 13.77 21.78
C VAL A 306 -23.91 15.21 21.81
N SER A 307 -23.55 15.78 22.96
CA SER A 307 -23.18 17.21 23.00
C SER A 307 -22.85 17.72 24.40
N THR A 308 -21.57 17.79 24.74
CA THR A 308 -20.96 18.88 25.54
C THR A 308 -19.46 18.85 25.28
N PHE A 309 -19.00 19.63 24.30
CA PHE A 309 -17.58 19.82 24.07
C PHE A 309 -17.01 20.72 25.17
N ASP A 310 -16.64 20.13 26.31
CA ASP A 310 -16.11 20.84 27.48
C ASP A 310 -14.64 21.28 27.32
N GLY A 311 -14.14 21.43 26.08
CA GLY A 311 -12.72 21.73 25.82
C GLY A 311 -11.75 20.59 26.13
N ILE A 312 -12.26 19.36 26.30
CA ILE A 312 -11.47 18.15 26.65
C ILE A 312 -10.85 17.50 25.40
N MET A 313 -11.13 17.99 24.19
CA MET A 313 -10.61 17.35 22.97
C MET A 313 -9.10 17.53 22.84
N PRO A 314 -8.34 16.49 22.49
CA PRO A 314 -6.91 16.63 22.21
C PRO A 314 -6.67 17.56 21.00
N PRO A 315 -5.59 18.37 21.01
CA PRO A 315 -5.30 19.30 19.91
C PRO A 315 -5.23 18.63 18.52
N GLU A 316 -4.67 17.43 18.46
CA GLU A 316 -4.48 16.61 17.25
C GLU A 316 -5.67 15.66 16.99
N VAL A 317 -6.89 16.05 17.35
CA VAL A 317 -8.10 15.21 17.20
C VAL A 317 -8.38 14.80 15.75
N HIS A 318 -8.04 15.66 14.80
CA HIS A 318 -8.35 15.47 13.38
C HIS A 318 -7.29 14.63 12.65
N THR A 319 -6.13 14.41 13.27
CA THR A 319 -4.95 13.72 12.74
C THR A 319 -4.70 12.43 13.54
N ASP A 320 -4.12 12.55 14.72
CA ASP A 320 -3.64 11.44 15.55
C ASP A 320 -4.78 10.77 16.31
N PHE A 321 -5.77 11.55 16.76
CA PHE A 321 -6.80 11.08 17.71
C PHE A 321 -8.22 10.96 17.13
N ILE A 322 -8.33 10.78 15.81
CA ILE A 322 -9.64 10.70 15.15
C ILE A 322 -10.42 9.46 15.58
N PHE A 323 -9.74 8.35 15.93
CA PHE A 323 -10.40 7.17 16.47
C PHE A 323 -11.08 7.46 17.81
N THR A 324 -10.40 8.21 18.70
CA THR A 324 -11.01 8.67 19.96
C THR A 324 -12.23 9.55 19.71
N TYR A 325 -12.17 10.46 18.74
CA TYR A 325 -13.34 11.26 18.34
C TYR A 325 -14.53 10.39 17.90
N ILE A 326 -14.26 9.36 17.09
CA ILE A 326 -15.29 8.44 16.59
C ILE A 326 -15.95 7.70 17.76
N VAL A 327 -15.15 7.13 18.65
CA VAL A 327 -15.66 6.38 19.81
C VAL A 327 -16.44 7.31 20.73
N TYR A 328 -15.91 8.50 21.04
CA TYR A 328 -16.59 9.44 21.92
C TYR A 328 -17.94 9.94 21.36
N THR A 329 -17.96 10.29 20.07
CA THR A 329 -19.15 10.92 19.45
C THR A 329 -20.20 9.89 19.02
N PHE A 330 -19.79 8.76 18.45
CA PHE A 330 -20.69 7.74 17.87
C PHE A 330 -20.75 6.43 18.68
N GLY A 331 -19.94 6.32 19.73
CA GLY A 331 -19.93 5.19 20.65
C GLY A 331 -18.99 4.05 20.27
N TRP A 332 -18.84 3.12 21.21
CA TRP A 332 -18.04 1.91 21.03
C TRP A 332 -18.50 1.04 19.86
N VAL A 333 -19.79 1.05 19.51
CA VAL A 333 -20.29 0.31 18.34
C VAL A 333 -19.62 0.81 17.06
N ALA A 334 -19.48 2.13 16.88
CA ALA A 334 -18.80 2.71 15.73
C ALA A 334 -17.30 2.38 15.72
N GLY A 335 -16.64 2.44 16.89
CA GLY A 335 -15.22 2.07 17.02
C GLY A 335 -14.94 0.60 16.68
N VAL A 336 -15.80 -0.32 17.14
CA VAL A 336 -15.70 -1.76 16.83
C VAL A 336 -15.97 -2.00 15.35
N LEU A 337 -17.01 -1.38 14.78
CA LEU A 337 -17.33 -1.52 13.37
C LEU A 337 -16.18 -1.02 12.48
N LEU A 338 -15.59 0.14 12.80
CA LEU A 338 -14.42 0.65 12.09
C LEU A 338 -13.24 -0.33 12.20
N SER A 339 -12.96 -0.85 13.39
CA SER A 339 -11.88 -1.82 13.60
C SER A 339 -12.09 -3.11 12.79
N LEU A 340 -13.34 -3.59 12.67
CA LEU A 340 -13.67 -4.74 11.83
C LEU A 340 -13.45 -4.45 10.34
N LEU A 341 -13.82 -3.27 9.86
CA LEU A 341 -13.54 -2.86 8.47
C LEU A 341 -12.04 -2.78 8.20
N VAL A 342 -11.25 -2.29 9.17
CA VAL A 342 -9.79 -2.26 9.09
C VAL A 342 -9.22 -3.69 9.00
N VAL A 343 -9.66 -4.60 9.86
CA VAL A 343 -9.23 -6.02 9.80
C VAL A 343 -9.59 -6.63 8.45
N LEU A 344 -10.80 -6.38 7.94
CA LEU A 344 -11.22 -6.84 6.63
C LEU A 344 -10.31 -6.30 5.51
N PHE A 345 -9.96 -5.01 5.54
CA PHE A 345 -9.04 -4.40 4.57
C PHE A 345 -7.66 -5.05 4.60
N LEU A 346 -7.09 -5.27 5.79
CA LEU A 346 -5.79 -5.92 5.95
C LEU A 346 -5.80 -7.37 5.48
N ILE A 347 -6.86 -8.12 5.78
CA ILE A 347 -7.03 -9.50 5.27
C ILE A 347 -7.07 -9.49 3.75
N ARG A 348 -7.85 -8.60 3.13
CA ARG A 348 -7.97 -8.52 1.66
C ARG A 348 -6.63 -8.24 1.00
N ILE A 349 -5.90 -7.22 1.43
CA ILE A 349 -4.57 -6.93 0.87
C ILE A 349 -3.62 -8.11 1.08
N SER A 350 -3.62 -8.71 2.27
CA SER A 350 -2.78 -9.89 2.56
C SER A 350 -3.09 -11.05 1.61
N THR A 351 -4.37 -11.27 1.30
CA THR A 351 -4.77 -12.36 0.39
C THR A 351 -4.28 -12.18 -1.04
N ILE A 352 -4.06 -10.94 -1.50
CA ILE A 352 -3.49 -10.68 -2.84
C ILE A 352 -2.15 -11.38 -3.02
N ALA A 353 -1.31 -11.39 -1.98
CA ALA A 353 0.06 -11.92 -2.08
C ALA A 353 0.08 -13.40 -2.53
N PHE A 354 -0.96 -14.17 -2.19
CA PHE A 354 -1.09 -15.57 -2.61
C PHE A 354 -1.48 -15.75 -4.08
N TYR A 355 -2.11 -14.75 -4.68
CA TYR A 355 -2.56 -14.81 -6.08
C TYR A 355 -1.51 -14.27 -7.08
N VAL A 356 -0.61 -13.40 -6.64
CA VAL A 356 0.37 -12.75 -7.51
C VAL A 356 1.53 -13.70 -7.79
N LYS A 357 1.88 -13.91 -9.06
CA LYS A 357 3.02 -14.78 -9.45
C LYS A 357 4.37 -14.05 -9.39
N SER A 358 4.43 -12.79 -9.81
CA SER A 358 5.66 -11.98 -9.82
C SER A 358 6.29 -11.82 -8.43
N SER A 359 7.58 -12.13 -8.29
CA SER A 359 8.34 -11.96 -7.05
C SER A 359 8.35 -10.51 -6.56
N TYR A 360 8.51 -9.55 -7.48
CA TYR A 360 8.45 -8.12 -7.16
C TYR A 360 7.04 -7.73 -6.66
N GLY A 361 5.99 -8.21 -7.33
CA GLY A 361 4.61 -7.97 -6.91
C GLY A 361 4.31 -8.53 -5.52
N LYS A 362 4.78 -9.75 -5.20
CA LYS A 362 4.63 -10.33 -3.86
C LYS A 362 5.30 -9.48 -2.77
N LEU A 363 6.53 -9.02 -3.02
CA LEU A 363 7.27 -8.15 -2.10
C LEU A 363 6.53 -6.82 -1.88
N LEU A 364 6.04 -6.17 -2.94
CA LEU A 364 5.26 -4.94 -2.81
C LEU A 364 4.02 -5.13 -1.93
N ILE A 365 3.23 -6.18 -2.18
CA ILE A 365 2.02 -6.45 -1.42
C ILE A 365 2.33 -6.74 0.05
N SER A 366 3.36 -7.54 0.34
CA SER A 366 3.74 -7.82 1.74
C SER A 366 4.25 -6.56 2.46
N GLY A 367 5.05 -5.73 1.78
CA GLY A 367 5.50 -4.44 2.30
C GLY A 367 4.34 -3.47 2.57
N PHE A 368 3.40 -3.31 1.64
CA PHE A 368 2.23 -2.45 1.84
C PHE A 368 1.30 -2.97 2.93
N THR A 369 1.12 -4.29 3.03
CA THR A 369 0.39 -4.93 4.12
C THR A 369 1.01 -4.57 5.46
N ALA A 370 2.34 -4.64 5.58
CA ALA A 370 3.06 -4.27 6.80
C ALA A 370 2.83 -2.79 7.16
N ILE A 371 2.93 -1.90 6.19
CA ILE A 371 2.73 -0.46 6.40
C ILE A 371 1.32 -0.15 6.87
N PHE A 372 0.29 -0.62 6.14
CA PHE A 372 -1.09 -0.37 6.54
C PHE A 372 -1.40 -1.02 7.89
N SER A 373 -0.87 -2.21 8.18
CA SER A 373 -1.05 -2.86 9.47
C SER A 373 -0.51 -1.99 10.61
N VAL A 374 0.71 -1.47 10.49
CA VAL A 374 1.28 -0.57 11.51
C VAL A 374 0.44 0.70 11.61
N GLN A 375 0.15 1.38 10.50
CA GLN A 375 -0.60 2.64 10.53
C GLN A 375 -1.99 2.51 11.16
N PHE A 376 -2.76 1.49 10.79
CA PHE A 376 -4.09 1.27 11.35
C PHE A 376 -4.03 0.75 12.80
N VAL A 377 -3.31 -0.35 13.03
CA VAL A 377 -3.32 -1.03 14.33
C VAL A 377 -2.67 -0.15 15.38
N TRP A 378 -1.53 0.47 15.08
CA TRP A 378 -0.84 1.33 16.04
C TRP A 378 -1.66 2.59 16.36
N ASN A 379 -2.34 3.21 15.37
CA ASN A 379 -3.21 4.34 15.64
C ASN A 379 -4.36 3.95 16.60
N ILE A 380 -5.04 2.83 16.35
CA ILE A 380 -6.11 2.35 17.23
C ILE A 380 -5.57 2.05 18.63
N LEU A 381 -4.46 1.31 18.73
CA LEU A 381 -3.86 0.95 20.02
C LEU A 381 -3.37 2.18 20.80
N MET A 382 -2.79 3.19 20.16
CA MET A 382 -2.35 4.40 20.85
C MET A 382 -3.53 5.27 21.32
N ASN A 383 -4.64 5.28 20.57
CA ASN A 383 -5.88 5.96 20.99
C ASN A 383 -6.54 5.25 22.18
N LEU A 384 -6.38 3.93 22.29
CA LEU A 384 -6.85 3.11 23.42
C LEU A 384 -5.88 3.10 24.61
N GLY A 385 -4.74 3.79 24.53
CA GLY A 385 -3.72 3.79 25.58
C GLY A 385 -2.93 2.47 25.71
N ILE A 386 -3.04 1.55 24.73
CA ILE A 386 -2.37 0.24 24.71
C ILE A 386 -0.98 0.31 24.05
N ALA A 387 -0.74 1.31 23.19
CA ALA A 387 0.55 1.59 22.57
C ALA A 387 1.02 3.02 22.86
N PRO A 388 2.33 3.31 22.79
CA PRO A 388 2.83 4.66 23.02
C PRO A 388 2.45 5.60 21.87
N ILE A 389 2.25 6.88 22.20
CA ILE A 389 1.83 7.93 21.27
C ILE A 389 2.99 8.31 20.34
N THR A 390 2.89 7.94 19.05
CA THR A 390 3.96 8.15 18.04
C THR A 390 3.60 9.12 16.91
N SER A 391 2.43 9.79 16.99
CA SER A 391 1.87 10.67 15.95
C SER A 391 1.76 9.96 14.60
N MET A 392 0.75 9.11 14.52
CA MET A 392 0.47 8.24 13.38
C MET A 392 -0.98 8.44 13.00
N ALA A 393 -1.23 8.92 11.78
CA ALA A 393 -2.58 9.14 11.27
C ALA A 393 -3.24 7.83 10.83
N LEU A 394 -4.56 7.71 11.03
CA LEU A 394 -5.35 6.56 10.58
C LEU A 394 -5.56 6.66 9.05
N PRO A 395 -5.09 5.68 8.26
CA PRO A 395 -5.13 5.77 6.80
C PRO A 395 -6.54 6.01 6.25
N PHE A 396 -6.64 6.89 5.26
CA PHE A 396 -7.88 7.28 4.56
C PHE A 396 -8.95 7.97 5.43
N ILE A 397 -8.78 8.07 6.75
CA ILE A 397 -9.78 8.65 7.65
C ILE A 397 -9.27 9.95 8.26
N SER A 398 -8.08 9.91 8.85
CA SER A 398 -7.44 11.09 9.45
C SER A 398 -7.10 12.13 8.40
N TYR A 399 -7.13 13.41 8.81
CA TYR A 399 -6.49 14.47 8.06
C TYR A 399 -4.98 14.21 8.00
N GLY A 400 -4.39 14.29 6.82
CA GLY A 400 -3.00 13.85 6.64
C GLY A 400 -2.36 14.26 5.33
N ASN A 401 -2.75 15.41 4.75
CA ASN A 401 -2.25 16.00 3.49
C ASN A 401 -1.54 14.99 2.55
N SER A 402 -0.20 14.95 2.62
CA SER A 402 0.64 14.12 1.76
C SER A 402 0.52 12.62 2.05
N GLN A 403 0.44 12.22 3.32
CA GLN A 403 0.28 10.81 3.70
C GLN A 403 -1.03 10.22 3.18
N PHE A 404 -2.11 11.01 3.27
CA PHE A 404 -3.42 10.62 2.77
C PHE A 404 -3.40 10.35 1.26
N ILE A 405 -2.82 11.28 0.48
CA ILE A 405 -2.70 11.17 -0.98
C ILE A 405 -1.91 9.92 -1.37
N ILE A 406 -0.78 9.67 -0.71
CA ILE A 406 0.10 8.55 -1.04
C ILE A 406 -0.52 7.21 -0.61
N ASN A 407 -1.23 7.16 0.53
CA ASN A 407 -1.99 5.98 0.92
C ASN A 407 -3.04 5.60 -0.14
N LEU A 408 -3.78 6.58 -0.70
CA LEU A 408 -4.70 6.33 -1.82
C LEU A 408 -3.97 5.87 -3.09
N ALA A 409 -2.86 6.51 -3.43
CA ALA A 409 -2.04 6.14 -4.57
C ALA A 409 -1.61 4.66 -4.52
N VAL A 410 -1.24 4.19 -3.32
CA VAL A 410 -0.83 2.81 -3.07
C VAL A 410 -1.98 1.82 -3.28
N VAL A 411 -3.23 2.18 -2.98
CA VAL A 411 -4.40 1.35 -3.32
C VAL A 411 -4.52 1.16 -4.84
N GLY A 412 -4.25 2.20 -5.62
CA GLY A 412 -4.18 2.13 -7.09
C GLY A 412 -3.10 1.16 -7.57
N LEU A 413 -1.92 1.22 -6.94
CA LEU A 413 -0.80 0.33 -7.24
C LEU A 413 -1.09 -1.13 -6.85
N ILE A 414 -1.67 -1.38 -5.67
CA ILE A 414 -2.13 -2.70 -5.22
C ILE A 414 -3.13 -3.29 -6.22
N SER A 415 -4.10 -2.48 -6.66
CA SER A 415 -5.09 -2.87 -7.65
C SER A 415 -4.45 -3.23 -9.01
N ASN A 416 -3.39 -2.51 -9.40
CA ASN A 416 -2.62 -2.83 -10.61
C ASN A 416 -1.88 -4.16 -10.50
N ILE A 417 -1.21 -4.39 -9.36
CA ILE A 417 -0.48 -5.64 -9.11
C ILE A 417 -1.45 -6.83 -9.18
N TYR A 418 -2.63 -6.72 -8.55
CA TYR A 418 -3.66 -7.75 -8.63
C TYR A 418 -4.19 -7.95 -10.06
N LYS A 419 -4.42 -6.86 -10.80
CA LYS A 419 -4.86 -6.91 -12.20
C LYS A 419 -3.88 -7.72 -13.07
N GLN A 420 -2.58 -7.62 -12.77
CA GLN A 420 -1.50 -8.32 -13.47
C GLN A 420 -1.01 -9.59 -12.74
N LYS A 421 -1.81 -10.17 -11.83
CA LYS A 421 -1.40 -11.30 -10.97
C LYS A 421 -0.86 -12.53 -11.71
N ASN A 422 -1.34 -12.78 -12.93
CA ASN A 422 -0.96 -13.94 -13.74
C ASN A 422 0.35 -13.74 -14.54
N ARG A 423 0.93 -12.53 -14.57
CA ARG A 423 2.18 -12.25 -15.29
C ARG A 423 3.29 -13.16 -14.74
N ALA A 424 3.94 -13.90 -15.64
CA ALA A 424 4.91 -14.94 -15.30
C ALA A 424 6.10 -14.37 -14.50
N ILE A 425 6.76 -15.27 -13.76
CA ILE A 425 8.03 -14.98 -13.09
C ILE A 425 9.06 -14.79 -14.21
N GLU A 426 9.56 -13.57 -14.38
CA GLU A 426 10.75 -13.34 -15.21
C GLU A 426 11.89 -14.14 -14.57
N THR A 427 12.21 -15.30 -15.14
CA THR A 427 13.48 -15.96 -14.89
C THR A 427 14.55 -14.98 -15.34
N ALA A 428 15.35 -14.48 -14.40
CA ALA A 428 16.55 -13.72 -14.71
C ALA A 428 17.37 -14.57 -15.69
N THR A 429 17.55 -14.05 -16.90
CA THR A 429 18.53 -14.55 -17.87
C THR A 429 19.90 -14.03 -17.49
#